data_AF-A0A377W946-F1
#
_entry.id   AF-A0A377W946-F1
#
_cell.length_a   1.000
_cell.length_b   1.000
_cell.length_c   1.000
_cell.angle_alpha   90.00
_cell.angle_beta   90.00
_cell.angle_gamma   90.00
#
_symmetry.space_group_name_H-M   'P 1'
#
loop_
_entity.id
_entity.type
_entity.pdbx_description
1 polymer ?
#
loop_
_entity_poly.entity_id
_entity_poly.type
_entity_poly.pdbx_seq_one_letter_code
_entity_poly.pdbx_strand_id
1 'polypeptide(L)'
;MVVIIGPSGSGKSTMLRCINKLEEITSGDLIVDGLKVNDPKVDERLIRQEAGMVFQQFYLFPHLTALENVMFGPLRVRGASRQAAEKQAKELLGESRSG
;
A
#
# COMPACT_ATOMS: atom_id res chain seq x y z
N MET A 1 -0.68 -15.64 8.65
CA MET A 1 -0.11 -15.44 7.29
C MET A 1 -0.95 -16.25 6.31
N VAL A 2 -1.52 -15.62 5.29
CA VAL A 2 -2.30 -16.30 4.23
C VAL A 2 -1.48 -16.26 2.95
N VAL A 3 -1.47 -17.36 2.19
CA VAL A 3 -0.75 -17.47 0.92
C VAL A 3 -1.71 -17.95 -0.15
N ILE A 4 -1.68 -17.30 -1.32
CA ILE A 4 -2.50 -17.65 -2.48
C ILE A 4 -1.58 -18.23 -3.56
N ILE A 5 -1.79 -19.49 -3.95
CA ILE A 5 -0.96 -20.22 -4.92
C ILE A 5 -1.85 -20.74 -6.06
N GLY A 6 -1.32 -20.75 -7.28
CA GLY A 6 -2.04 -21.22 -8.47
C GLY A 6 -1.26 -20.93 -9.76
N PRO A 7 -1.65 -21.56 -10.89
CA PRO A 7 -0.96 -21.40 -12.18
C PRO A 7 -1.01 -19.95 -12.69
N SER A 8 -0.17 -19.62 -13.68
CA SER A 8 -0.28 -18.31 -14.35
C SER A 8 -1.69 -18.11 -14.92
N GLY A 9 -2.22 -16.89 -14.83
CA GLY A 9 -3.59 -16.58 -15.27
C GLY A 9 -4.71 -16.97 -14.29
N SER A 10 -4.42 -17.60 -13.15
CA SER A 10 -5.44 -18.02 -12.17
C SER A 10 -6.09 -16.87 -11.36
N GLY A 11 -5.86 -15.61 -11.72
CA GLY A 11 -6.48 -14.44 -11.06
C GLY A 11 -5.87 -13.98 -9.73
N LYS A 12 -4.74 -14.54 -9.26
CA LYS A 12 -4.14 -14.18 -7.96
C LYS A 12 -3.83 -12.69 -7.82
N SER A 13 -3.16 -12.12 -8.82
CA SER A 13 -2.80 -10.70 -8.81
C SER A 13 -4.04 -9.82 -8.94
N THR A 14 -5.05 -10.24 -9.71
CA THR A 14 -6.35 -9.57 -9.79
C THR A 14 -7.03 -9.54 -8.43
N MET A 15 -7.08 -10.67 -7.72
CA MET A 15 -7.65 -10.75 -6.38
C MET A 15 -6.95 -9.80 -5.39
N LEU A 16 -5.61 -9.80 -5.36
CA LEU A 16 -4.85 -8.88 -4.50
C LEU A 16 -5.09 -7.41 -4.85
N ARG A 17 -5.23 -7.08 -6.14
CA ARG A 17 -5.57 -5.73 -6.59
C ARG A 17 -6.99 -5.33 -6.22
N CYS A 18 -7.95 -6.24 -6.23
CA CYS A 18 -9.32 -5.98 -5.77
C CYS A 18 -9.34 -5.57 -4.29
N ILE A 19 -8.58 -6.27 -3.44
CA ILE A 19 -8.47 -5.94 -1.99
C ILE A 19 -8.05 -4.49 -1.79
N ASN A 20 -7.07 -4.01 -2.56
CA ASN A 20 -6.57 -2.64 -2.49
C ASN A 20 -7.32 -1.65 -3.39
N LYS A 21 -8.49 -2.04 -3.94
CA LYS A 21 -9.31 -1.25 -4.87
C LYS A 21 -8.54 -0.76 -6.10
N LEU A 22 -7.47 -1.44 -6.50
CA LEU A 22 -6.76 -1.18 -7.76
C LEU A 22 -7.45 -1.82 -8.96
N GLU A 23 -8.32 -2.80 -8.71
CA GLU A 23 -9.23 -3.41 -9.67
C GLU A 23 -10.62 -3.45 -9.03
N GLU A 24 -11.68 -3.35 -9.83
CA GLU A 24 -13.05 -3.46 -9.33
C GLU A 24 -13.58 -4.89 -9.48
N ILE A 25 -14.31 -5.36 -8.48
CA ILE A 25 -15.04 -6.62 -8.61
C ILE A 25 -16.25 -6.40 -9.52
N THR A 26 -16.52 -7.36 -10.39
CA THR A 26 -17.69 -7.29 -11.29
C THR A 26 -19.00 -7.57 -10.55
N SER A 27 -18.98 -8.41 -9.52
CA SER A 27 -20.15 -8.80 -8.73
C SER A 27 -19.74 -9.33 -7.36
N GLY A 28 -20.73 -9.46 -6.46
CA GLY A 28 -20.50 -9.85 -5.07
C GLY A 28 -20.08 -8.68 -4.20
N ASP A 29 -19.64 -8.99 -2.98
CA ASP A 29 -19.24 -8.02 -1.98
C ASP A 29 -17.80 -8.26 -1.53
N LEU A 30 -17.04 -7.16 -1.40
CA LEU A 30 -15.69 -7.16 -0.86
C LEU A 30 -15.64 -6.23 0.34
N ILE A 31 -15.31 -6.77 1.51
CA ILE A 31 -15.27 -6.03 2.78
C ILE A 31 -13.84 -6.05 3.31
N VAL A 32 -13.27 -4.87 3.52
CA VAL A 32 -11.91 -4.68 4.07
C VAL A 32 -12.03 -3.72 5.25
N ASP A 33 -11.58 -4.15 6.42
CA ASP A 33 -11.67 -3.37 7.67
C ASP A 33 -13.09 -2.84 7.97
N GLY A 34 -14.11 -3.68 7.74
CA GLY A 34 -15.51 -3.30 7.90
C GLY A 34 -16.07 -2.37 6.81
N LEU A 35 -15.23 -1.91 5.88
CA LEU A 35 -15.63 -1.07 4.75
C LEU A 35 -15.99 -1.92 3.53
N LYS A 36 -17.16 -1.67 2.95
CA LYS A 36 -17.58 -2.29 1.70
C LYS A 36 -16.85 -1.62 0.52
N VAL A 37 -15.78 -2.25 0.05
CA VAL A 37 -14.83 -1.72 -0.95
C VAL A 37 -15.49 -1.40 -2.30
N ASN A 38 -16.57 -2.12 -2.63
CA ASN A 38 -17.36 -1.91 -3.84
C ASN A 38 -18.59 -0.99 -3.64
N ASP A 39 -18.73 -0.34 -2.47
CA ASP A 39 -19.74 0.70 -2.27
C ASP A 39 -19.20 2.06 -2.75
N PRO A 40 -19.85 2.74 -3.72
CA PRO A 40 -19.39 4.03 -4.24
C PRO A 40 -19.39 5.15 -3.18
N LYS A 41 -19.98 4.94 -2.00
CA LYS A 41 -19.99 5.89 -0.88
C LYS A 41 -18.76 5.80 0.01
N VAL A 42 -17.97 4.73 -0.10
CA VAL A 42 -16.76 4.54 0.72
C VAL A 42 -15.60 5.31 0.09
N ASP A 43 -14.88 6.09 0.91
CA ASP A 43 -13.66 6.76 0.46
C ASP A 43 -12.55 5.73 0.26
N GLU A 44 -12.19 5.49 -1.00
CA GLU A 44 -11.13 4.56 -1.38
C GLU A 44 -9.77 4.90 -0.75
N ARG A 45 -9.54 6.18 -0.40
CA ARG A 45 -8.29 6.61 0.23
C ARG A 45 -8.10 5.93 1.59
N LEU A 46 -9.18 5.72 2.34
CA LEU A 46 -9.12 5.05 3.64
C LEU A 46 -8.68 3.59 3.48
N ILE A 47 -9.24 2.89 2.48
CA ILE A 47 -8.87 1.51 2.16
C ILE A 47 -7.39 1.42 1.78
N ARG A 48 -6.92 2.32 0.90
CA ARG A 48 -5.52 2.33 0.42
C ARG A 48 -4.52 2.78 1.48
N GLN A 49 -4.93 3.55 2.49
CA GLN A 49 -4.06 3.96 3.59
C GLN A 49 -3.75 2.78 4.52
N GLU A 50 -4.74 1.92 4.78
CA GLU A 50 -4.61 0.81 5.71
C GLU A 50 -4.09 -0.48 5.05
N ALA A 51 -4.29 -0.63 3.73
CA ALA A 51 -3.83 -1.79 2.98
C ALA A 51 -2.59 -1.47 2.12
N GLY A 52 -1.41 -1.77 2.65
CA GLY A 52 -0.14 -1.65 1.92
C GLY A 52 0.00 -2.68 0.79
N MET A 53 0.58 -2.26 -0.34
CA MET A 53 0.85 -3.15 -1.49
C MET A 53 2.31 -3.13 -1.90
N VAL A 54 2.90 -4.32 -2.05
CA VAL A 54 4.19 -4.51 -2.71
C VAL A 54 3.94 -5.14 -4.07
N PHE A 55 4.45 -4.50 -5.12
CA PHE A 55 4.26 -4.92 -6.50
C PHE A 55 5.40 -5.81 -6.98
N GLN A 56 5.12 -6.70 -7.93
CA GLN A 56 6.12 -7.56 -8.55
C GLN A 56 7.18 -6.76 -9.34
N GLN A 57 6.77 -5.65 -9.97
CA GLN A 57 7.69 -4.68 -10.56
C GLN A 57 7.88 -3.52 -9.57
N PHE A 58 9.10 -2.99 -9.49
CA PHE A 58 9.40 -1.87 -8.60
C PHE A 58 8.73 -0.58 -9.11
N TYR A 59 7.71 -0.11 -8.39
CA TYR A 59 7.09 1.20 -8.62
C TYR A 59 7.70 2.25 -7.68
N LEU A 60 9.01 2.47 -7.83
CA LEU A 60 9.72 3.55 -7.13
C LEU A 60 9.64 4.85 -7.93
N PHE A 61 9.71 5.98 -7.25
CA PHE A 61 9.89 7.28 -7.88
C PHE A 61 11.38 7.43 -8.25
N PRO A 62 11.75 7.38 -9.54
CA PRO A 62 13.15 7.30 -9.96
C PRO A 62 13.95 8.58 -9.73
N HIS A 63 13.25 9.70 -9.52
CA HIS A 63 13.82 11.00 -9.23
C HIS A 63 14.01 11.26 -7.72
N LEU A 64 13.65 10.28 -6.88
CA LEU A 64 13.77 10.35 -5.42
C LEU A 64 14.82 9.35 -4.92
N THR A 65 15.54 9.71 -3.87
CA THR A 65 16.41 8.79 -3.13
C THR A 65 15.60 7.70 -2.42
N ALA A 66 16.28 6.68 -1.89
CA ALA A 66 15.64 5.63 -1.08
C ALA A 66 14.90 6.21 0.14
N LEU A 67 15.55 7.12 0.87
CA LEU A 67 14.97 7.82 2.00
C LEU A 67 13.71 8.61 1.60
N GLU A 68 13.77 9.35 0.49
CA GLU A 68 12.64 10.14 -0.01
C GLU A 68 11.47 9.27 -0.49
N ASN A 69 11.74 8.12 -1.13
CA ASN A 69 10.70 7.16 -1.51
C ASN A 69 9.93 6.65 -0.28
N VAL A 70 10.64 6.31 0.81
CA VAL A 70 10.00 5.83 2.06
C VAL A 70 9.27 6.96 2.79
N MET A 71 9.80 8.18 2.78
CA MET A 71 9.16 9.35 3.40
C MET A 71 7.91 9.85 2.66
N PHE A 72 7.77 9.55 1.36
CA PHE A 72 6.73 10.11 0.50
C PHE A 72 5.31 9.85 1.04
N GLY A 73 5.01 8.59 1.40
CA GLY A 73 3.70 8.20 1.94
C GLY A 73 3.34 8.94 3.23
N PRO A 74 4.17 8.88 4.29
CA PRO A 74 3.96 9.62 5.53
C PRO A 74 3.74 11.14 5.32
N LEU A 75 4.53 11.77 4.45
CA LEU A 75 4.42 13.21 4.19
C LEU A 75 3.16 13.60 3.43
N ARG A 76 2.88 12.91 2.31
CA ARG A 76 1.86 13.35 1.35
C ARG A 76 0.48 12.78 1.62
N VAL A 77 0.42 11.59 2.22
CA VAL A 77 -0.85 10.87 2.43
C VAL A 77 -1.32 11.03 3.87
N ARG A 78 -0.40 10.94 4.85
CA ARG A 78 -0.71 10.99 6.28
C ARG A 78 -0.42 12.36 6.93
N GLY A 79 0.12 13.32 6.19
CA GLY A 79 0.40 14.67 6.69
C GLY A 79 1.43 14.74 7.82
N ALA A 80 2.32 13.75 7.92
CA ALA A 80 3.35 13.71 8.95
C ALA A 80 4.34 14.88 8.81
N SER A 81 4.91 15.35 9.92
CA SER A 81 5.99 16.32 9.87
C SER A 81 7.21 15.71 9.17
N ARG A 82 8.01 16.56 8.50
CA ARG A 82 9.24 16.11 7.83
C ARG A 82 10.17 15.35 8.77
N GLN A 83 10.30 15.83 10.01
CA GLN A 83 11.13 15.19 11.02
C GLN A 83 10.62 13.81 11.43
N ALA A 84 9.30 13.64 11.60
CA ALA A 84 8.71 12.35 11.92
C ALA A 84 8.85 11.35 10.77
N ALA A 85 8.59 11.79 9.54
CA ALA A 85 8.74 10.96 8.34
C ALA A 85 10.20 10.51 8.13
N GLU A 86 11.17 11.42 8.32
CA GLU A 86 12.59 11.12 8.19
C GLU A 86 13.06 10.10 9.24
N LYS A 87 12.63 10.27 10.50
CA LYS A 87 12.93 9.32 11.58
C LYS A 87 12.41 7.93 11.24
N GLN A 88 11.13 7.82 10.89
CA GLN A 88 10.50 6.54 10.52
C GLN A 88 11.21 5.90 9.32
N ALA A 89 11.56 6.69 8.31
CA ALA A 89 12.21 6.17 7.11
C ALA A 89 13.62 5.62 7.42
N LYS A 90 14.41 6.31 8.27
CA LYS A 90 15.71 5.80 8.71
C LYS A 90 15.61 4.53 9.54
N GLU A 91 14.59 4.40 10.39
CA GLU A 91 14.30 3.17 11.12
C GLU A 91 14.00 2.01 10.17
N LEU A 92 13.13 2.24 9.16
CA LEU A 92 12.79 1.23 8.15
C LEU A 92 13.95 0.83 7.25
N LEU A 93 14.87 1.77 6.95
CA LEU A 93 16.07 1.51 6.15
C LEU A 93 17.22 0.91 6.97
N GLY A 94 17.08 0.78 8.29
CA GLY A 94 18.16 0.31 9.17
C GLY A 94 19.30 1.34 9.33
N GLU A 95 19.05 2.61 9.02
CA GLU A 95 20.00 3.73 9.14
C GLU A 95 19.90 4.45 10.50
N SER A 96 19.16 3.88 11.45
CA SER A 96 19.14 4.36 12.82
C SER A 96 20.53 4.20 13.40
N ARG A 97 21.24 5.32 13.57
CA ARG A 97 22.60 5.36 14.12
C ARG A 97 22.71 4.39 15.29
N SER A 98 23.35 3.26 15.04
CA SER A 98 23.94 2.41 16.06
C SER A 98 24.95 3.30 16.78
N GLY A 99 24.57 3.76 17.98
CA GLY A 99 25.55 4.13 19.00
C GLY A 99 26.22 2.88 19.53
#